data_AF-A0A848ITF2-F1
#
_entry.id   AF-A0A848ITF2-F1
#
_cell.length_a   1.000
_cell.length_b   1.000
_cell.length_c   1.000
_cell.angle_alpha   90.00
_cell.angle_beta   90.00
_cell.angle_gamma   90.00
#
_symmetry.space_group_name_H-M   'P 1'
#
loop_
_entity.id
_entity.type
_entity.pdbx_description
1 polymer ?
#
loop_
_entity_poly.entity_id
_entity_poly.type
_entity_poly.pdbx_seq_one_letter_code
_entity_poly.pdbx_strand_id
1 'polypeptide(L)'
;MKQFFISILFLSILVSSCSKDDNSIYAEYEFINEYTATITVGGVVGIEDRTFIIGEIYKGTVLDSETIKIKIAESSEMNKNCPNSWCYQEYVNVPKEYLKLVD
;
A
#
# COMPACT_ATOMS: atom_id res chain seq x y z
N MET A 1 41.00 -15.91 30.70
CA MET A 1 40.21 -16.22 29.48
C MET A 1 38.83 -15.57 29.63
N LYS A 2 38.66 -14.24 29.63
CA LYS A 2 38.97 -13.25 28.58
C LYS A 2 38.36 -13.56 27.20
N GLN A 3 37.33 -14.41 27.10
CA GLN A 3 36.58 -14.60 25.83
C GLN A 3 35.07 -14.83 25.98
N PHE A 4 34.50 -14.80 27.19
CA PHE A 4 33.07 -15.11 27.37
C PHE A 4 32.12 -13.89 27.42
N PHE A 5 32.65 -12.67 27.43
CA PHE A 5 31.86 -11.44 27.63
C PHE A 5 31.56 -10.63 26.36
N ILE A 6 32.05 -11.06 25.18
CA ILE A 6 31.93 -10.28 23.93
C ILE A 6 30.72 -10.73 23.09
N SER A 7 30.13 -11.90 23.36
CA SER A 7 29.10 -12.47 22.49
C SER A 7 27.66 -12.01 22.75
N ILE A 8 27.40 -11.26 23.84
CA ILE A 8 26.05 -10.81 24.22
C ILE A 8 25.75 -9.37 23.77
N LEU A 9 26.73 -8.63 23.22
CA LEU A 9 26.57 -7.21 22.89
C LEU A 9 26.01 -6.95 21.47
N PHE A 10 25.91 -7.96 20.60
CA PHE A 10 25.53 -7.76 19.19
C PHE A 10 24.07 -8.10 18.84
N LEU A 11 23.24 -8.54 19.81
CA LEU A 11 21.87 -8.99 19.52
C LEU A 11 20.77 -7.94 19.76
N SER A 12 21.11 -6.71 20.16
CA SER A 12 20.12 -5.69 20.55
C SER A 12 19.85 -4.59 19.53
N ILE A 13 20.46 -4.59 18.34
CA ILE A 13 20.39 -3.46 17.39
C ILE A 13 19.31 -3.66 16.30
N LEU A 14 18.57 -4.77 16.26
CA LEU A 14 17.65 -5.08 15.16
C LEU A 14 16.16 -4.72 15.39
N VAL A 15 15.80 -4.12 16.52
CA VAL A 15 14.40 -3.73 16.82
C VAL A 15 14.21 -2.22 16.90
N SER A 16 14.55 -1.54 15.82
CA SER A 16 14.06 -0.18 15.54
C SER A 16 13.53 -0.11 14.10
N SER A 17 12.70 -1.09 13.72
CA SER A 17 11.83 -0.89 12.55
C SER A 17 10.75 0.09 12.96
N CYS A 18 11.01 1.34 12.60
CA CYS A 18 10.17 2.51 12.70
C CYS A 18 8.76 2.21 12.20
N SER A 19 7.80 1.99 13.10
CA SER A 19 6.37 2.16 12.79
C SER A 19 6.13 3.67 12.69
N LYS A 20 6.42 4.22 11.50
CA LYS A 20 5.85 5.50 11.11
C LYS A 20 4.37 5.26 10.93
N ASP A 21 3.61 5.70 11.93
CA ASP A 21 2.18 5.91 11.81
C ASP A 21 2.01 6.99 10.74
N ASP A 22 1.76 6.55 9.51
CA ASP A 22 1.70 7.39 8.32
C ASP A 22 0.35 8.11 8.35
N ASN A 23 0.27 9.16 9.18
CA ASN A 23 -0.76 10.21 9.12
C ASN A 23 -0.55 11.06 7.84
N SER A 24 -0.34 10.39 6.70
CA SER A 24 -0.31 11.03 5.40
C SER A 24 -1.70 11.60 5.13
N ILE A 25 -1.76 12.92 4.93
CA ILE A 25 -2.99 13.60 4.51
C ILE A 25 -3.37 12.99 3.15
N TYR A 26 -4.39 12.15 3.14
CA TYR A 26 -4.94 11.57 1.93
C TYR A 26 -5.95 12.54 1.32
N ALA A 27 -5.83 12.80 0.03
CA ALA A 27 -6.86 13.45 -0.76
C ALA A 27 -7.66 12.41 -1.55
N GLU A 28 -8.85 12.77 -2.03
CA GLU A 28 -9.67 11.89 -2.85
C GLU A 28 -9.35 12.11 -4.34
N TYR A 29 -9.24 11.02 -5.08
CA TYR A 29 -8.96 11.02 -6.51
C TYR A 29 -9.98 10.17 -7.23
N GLU A 30 -10.53 10.71 -8.32
CA GLU A 30 -11.47 10.03 -9.20
C GLU A 30 -10.77 9.58 -10.47
N PHE A 31 -11.01 8.33 -10.89
CA PHE A 31 -10.58 7.84 -12.18
C PHE A 31 -11.31 8.54 -13.32
N ILE A 32 -10.56 9.17 -14.22
CA ILE A 32 -11.09 9.83 -15.43
C ILE A 32 -10.95 8.97 -16.68
N ASN A 33 -10.12 7.93 -16.62
CA ASN A 33 -9.91 6.91 -17.64
C ASN A 33 -9.84 5.53 -16.98
N GLU A 34 -10.22 4.48 -17.71
CA GLU A 34 -10.00 3.11 -17.23
C GLU A 34 -8.51 2.82 -17.09
N TYR A 35 -8.15 2.16 -15.99
CA TYR A 35 -6.78 1.76 -15.71
C TYR A 35 -6.78 0.33 -15.21
N THR A 36 -5.94 -0.53 -15.80
CA THR A 36 -5.78 -1.90 -15.31
C THR A 36 -4.43 -2.05 -14.66
N ALA A 37 -4.44 -2.50 -13.40
CA ALA A 37 -3.22 -2.80 -12.66
C ALA A 37 -3.28 -4.23 -12.14
N THR A 38 -2.13 -4.87 -12.18
CA THR A 38 -1.93 -6.14 -11.51
C THR A 38 -1.81 -5.91 -10.01
N ILE A 39 -2.69 -6.53 -9.23
CA ILE A 39 -2.76 -6.41 -7.77
C ILE A 39 -2.59 -7.77 -7.10
N THR A 40 -2.09 -7.74 -5.86
CA THR A 40 -1.98 -8.96 -5.04
C THR A 40 -3.21 -9.12 -4.15
N VAL A 41 -3.84 -10.30 -4.22
CA VAL A 41 -5.03 -10.67 -3.43
C VAL A 41 -4.77 -11.97 -2.68
N GLY A 42 -5.17 -12.01 -1.41
CA GLY A 42 -4.86 -13.11 -0.50
C GLY A 42 -3.37 -13.24 -0.11
N GLY A 43 -2.53 -12.24 -0.40
CA GLY A 43 -1.09 -12.22 -0.08
C GLY A 43 -0.27 -13.18 -0.93
N VAL A 44 -0.39 -14.49 -0.65
CA VAL A 44 0.32 -15.57 -1.36
C VAL A 44 -0.60 -16.30 -2.36
N VAL A 45 -1.91 -16.06 -2.29
CA VAL A 45 -2.93 -16.87 -2.97
C VAL A 45 -3.14 -16.47 -4.44
N GLY A 46 -2.93 -15.21 -4.82
CA GLY A 46 -3.07 -14.82 -6.22
C GLY A 46 -2.58 -13.42 -6.57
N ILE A 47 -2.09 -13.31 -7.82
CA ILE A 47 -1.93 -12.07 -8.54
C ILE A 47 -3.10 -12.00 -9.53
N GLU A 48 -3.85 -10.91 -9.53
CA GLU A 48 -4.96 -10.71 -10.45
C GLU A 48 -4.91 -9.30 -11.05
N ASP A 49 -5.49 -9.15 -12.23
CA ASP A 49 -5.66 -7.83 -12.84
C ASP A 49 -6.95 -7.21 -12.32
N ARG A 50 -6.83 -5.99 -11.77
CA ARG A 50 -7.96 -5.16 -11.40
C ARG A 50 -8.07 -4.00 -12.38
N THR A 51 -9.23 -3.89 -13.00
CA THR A 51 -9.58 -2.72 -13.81
C THR A 51 -10.34 -1.72 -12.93
N PHE A 52 -9.78 -0.53 -12.78
CA PHE A 52 -10.42 0.63 -12.18
C PHE A 52 -11.20 1.35 -13.26
N ILE A 53 -12.49 1.56 -13.03
CA ILE A 53 -13.38 2.19 -14.01
C ILE A 53 -13.53 3.69 -13.76
N ILE A 54 -13.94 4.40 -14.81
CA ILE A 54 -14.17 5.84 -14.75
C ILE A 54 -15.22 6.16 -13.68
N GLY A 55 -14.94 7.16 -12.84
CA GLY A 55 -15.82 7.60 -11.76
C GLY A 55 -15.57 6.90 -10.42
N GLU A 56 -14.72 5.87 -10.34
CA GLU A 56 -14.32 5.32 -9.04
C GLU A 56 -13.45 6.33 -8.28
N ILE A 57 -13.72 6.48 -6.97
CA ILE A 57 -13.02 7.42 -6.10
C ILE A 57 -12.23 6.64 -5.04
N TYR A 58 -10.97 7.02 -4.87
CA TYR A 58 -10.09 6.46 -3.84
C TYR A 58 -9.31 7.55 -3.12
N LYS A 59 -9.01 7.29 -1.86
CA LYS A 59 -8.04 8.07 -1.10
C LYS A 59 -6.64 7.80 -1.64
N GLY A 60 -5.85 8.85 -1.84
CA GLY A 60 -4.49 8.73 -2.32
C GLY A 60 -3.59 9.87 -1.89
N THR A 61 -2.31 9.73 -2.21
CA THR A 61 -1.30 10.77 -1.99
C THR A 61 -0.38 10.83 -3.20
N VAL A 62 0.14 12.02 -3.50
CA VAL A 62 1.11 12.22 -4.57
C VAL A 62 2.42 11.55 -4.16
N LEU A 63 2.88 10.58 -4.95
CA LEU A 63 4.13 9.89 -4.69
C LEU A 63 5.32 10.65 -5.31
N ASP A 64 5.12 11.13 -6.54
CA ASP A 64 6.09 11.90 -7.32
C ASP A 64 5.35 12.81 -8.34
N SER A 65 6.07 13.40 -9.30
CA SER A 65 5.48 14.32 -10.29
C SER A 65 4.46 13.67 -11.22
N GLU A 66 4.53 12.35 -11.42
CA GLU A 66 3.76 11.61 -12.42
C GLU A 66 2.85 10.55 -11.81
N THR A 67 3.03 10.20 -10.53
CA THR A 67 2.38 9.06 -9.90
C THR A 67 1.60 9.46 -8.65
N ILE A 68 0.39 8.93 -8.53
CA ILE A 68 -0.43 8.99 -7.31
C ILE A 68 -0.50 7.58 -6.73
N LYS A 69 -0.23 7.46 -5.43
CA LYS A 69 -0.41 6.22 -4.66
C LYS A 69 -1.81 6.22 -4.06
N ILE A 70 -2.72 5.40 -4.59
CA ILE A 70 -4.09 5.24 -4.09
C ILE A 70 -4.20 4.06 -3.11
N LYS A 71 -5.09 4.15 -2.13
CA LYS A 71 -5.40 3.11 -1.15
C LYS A 71 -6.60 2.30 -1.61
N ILE A 72 -6.38 1.04 -1.99
CA ILE A 72 -7.42 0.15 -2.55
C ILE A 72 -8.08 -0.74 -1.50
N ALA A 73 -7.46 -0.86 -0.32
CA ALA A 73 -7.92 -1.73 0.75
C ALA A 73 -9.13 -1.22 1.56
N GLU A 74 -9.42 0.08 1.54
CA GLU A 74 -10.61 0.60 2.24
C GLU A 74 -11.92 0.28 1.48
N SER A 75 -11.85 -0.16 0.22
CA SER A 75 -12.98 -0.13 -0.71
C SER A 75 -13.50 -1.51 -1.17
N SER A 76 -13.03 -2.64 -0.61
CA SER A 76 -13.39 -3.96 -1.15
C SER A 76 -14.06 -4.90 -0.14
N GLU A 77 -15.17 -5.51 -0.56
CA GLU A 77 -15.72 -6.72 0.10
C GLU A 77 -14.73 -7.88 0.06
N MET A 78 -13.79 -7.88 -0.89
CA MET A 78 -12.69 -8.85 -0.99
C MET A 78 -11.84 -8.91 0.30
N ASN A 79 -11.76 -7.81 1.05
CA ASN A 79 -11.03 -7.79 2.32
C ASN A 79 -11.79 -8.44 3.49
N LYS A 80 -13.10 -8.70 3.37
CA LYS A 80 -13.89 -9.34 4.45
C LYS A 80 -13.43 -10.76 4.76
N ASN A 81 -12.82 -11.45 3.79
CA ASN A 81 -12.31 -12.81 3.94
C ASN A 81 -10.80 -12.86 4.19
N CYS A 82 -10.17 -11.71 4.49
CA CYS A 82 -8.74 -11.64 4.75
C CYS A 82 -8.44 -11.82 6.24
N PRO A 83 -7.79 -12.93 6.66
CA PRO A 83 -7.54 -13.17 8.07
C PRO A 83 -6.49 -12.22 8.68
N ASN A 84 -5.54 -11.71 7.87
CA ASN A 84 -4.37 -10.96 8.34
C ASN A 84 -4.01 -9.80 7.39
N SER A 85 -3.44 -8.70 7.88
CA SER A 85 -3.12 -7.49 7.08
C SER A 85 -2.16 -7.70 5.91
N TRP A 86 -1.41 -8.81 5.86
CA TRP A 86 -0.51 -9.12 4.73
C TRP A 86 -1.19 -9.81 3.56
N CYS A 87 -2.50 -10.06 3.63
CA CYS A 87 -3.22 -10.82 2.62
C CYS A 87 -3.85 -9.95 1.54
N TYR A 88 -3.59 -8.64 1.48
CA TYR A 88 -3.98 -7.82 0.33
C TYR A 88 -2.96 -6.71 0.08
N GLN A 89 -2.88 -6.28 -1.17
CA GLN A 89 -2.16 -5.08 -1.51
C GLN A 89 -2.94 -3.85 -1.04
N GLU A 90 -2.35 -3.06 -0.12
CA GLU A 90 -3.04 -1.89 0.43
C GLU A 90 -3.10 -0.71 -0.54
N TYR A 91 -2.05 -0.58 -1.37
CA TYR A 91 -1.84 0.57 -2.24
C TYR A 91 -1.51 0.16 -3.67
N VAL A 92 -1.96 0.97 -4.62
CA VAL A 92 -1.59 0.89 -6.03
C VAL A 92 -1.05 2.24 -6.48
N ASN A 93 0.01 2.21 -7.27
CA ASN A 93 0.55 3.38 -7.93
C ASN A 93 -0.15 3.54 -9.28
N VAL A 94 -0.69 4.73 -9.52
CA VAL A 94 -1.46 5.07 -10.73
C VAL A 94 -0.82 6.30 -11.36
N PRO A 95 -0.58 6.30 -12.68
CA PRO A 95 -0.15 7.50 -13.37
C PRO A 95 -1.21 8.59 -13.25
N LYS A 96 -0.77 9.81 -12.96
CA LYS A 96 -1.63 10.97 -12.67
C LYS A 96 -2.58 11.31 -13.82
N GLU A 97 -2.23 10.97 -15.05
CA GLU A 97 -3.08 11.15 -16.24
C GLU A 97 -4.39 10.34 -16.21
N TYR A 98 -4.49 9.32 -15.37
CA TYR A 98 -5.72 8.54 -15.18
C TYR A 98 -6.62 9.09 -14.06
N LEU A 99 -6.16 10.09 -13.30
CA LEU A 99 -6.83 10.56 -12.09
C LEU A 99 -7.04 12.08 -12.10
N LYS A 100 -8.13 12.53 -11.49
CA LYS A 100 -8.33 13.93 -11.10
C LYS A 100 -8.52 14.02 -9.59
N LEU A 101 -8.05 15.12 -9.00
CA LEU A 101 -8.33 15.44 -7.59
C LEU A 101 -9.83 15.77 -7.45
N VAL A 102 -10.46 15.24 -6.41
CA VAL A 102 -11.82 15.58 -5.99
C VAL A 102 -11.70 16.59 -4.85
N ASP A 103 -12.34 17.75 -4.99
CA ASP A 103 -12.42 18.81 -3.97
C ASP A 103 -13.54 18.52 -2.95
#